data_AF-A0A349YSQ2-F1
#
_entry.id   AF-A0A349YSQ2-F1
#
_cell.length_a   1.000
_cell.length_b   1.000
_cell.length_c   1.000
_cell.angle_alpha   90.00
_cell.angle_beta   90.00
_cell.angle_gamma   90.00
#
_symmetry.space_group_name_H-M   'P 1'
#
loop_
_entity.id
_entity.type
_entity.pdbx_description
1 polymer ?
#
loop_
_entity_poly.entity_id
_entity_poly.type
_entity_poly.pdbx_seq_one_letter_code
_entity_poly.pdbx_strand_id
1 'polypeptide(L)'
;MRRLTKEELKNILNLHEKWLCDEVGGVRACLIDVNLKGRCLLGEDLRNAHLENVILKKSNLIDVNLSHAVLINVDLQAASLAGTNLSFAKLYKVNLKYADIRDTNFCGAVLEDVSLRKSTYNENTAFLLLQCPEEGSFIGYKKVIVNRGREGIVKLQITEDAKRSSATSRKCRCSKAKVLSITSIDGKIEYDYAYSRYDRSFTYKVGETVEVTDFNEDRWYDCSTGIHFFITRDEAVQYR
;
A
#
# COMPACT_ATOMS: atom_id res chain seq x y z
N MET A 1 -13.62 -8.12 22.00
CA MET A 1 -12.61 -7.06 22.15
C MET A 1 -13.04 -6.08 23.23
N ARG A 2 -12.20 -5.83 24.25
CA ARG A 2 -12.56 -5.03 25.43
C ARG A 2 -12.38 -3.53 25.15
N ARG A 3 -13.34 -2.68 25.54
CA ARG A 3 -13.17 -1.23 25.42
C ARG A 3 -12.41 -0.70 26.63
N LEU A 4 -11.23 -0.12 26.41
CA LEU A 4 -10.46 0.56 27.46
C LEU A 4 -11.21 1.81 27.92
N THR A 5 -11.26 2.02 29.24
CA THR A 5 -11.72 3.28 29.84
C THR A 5 -10.70 4.40 29.56
N LYS A 6 -11.09 5.65 29.81
CA LYS A 6 -10.16 6.79 29.67
C LYS A 6 -8.99 6.67 30.65
N GLU A 7 -9.27 6.23 31.88
CA GLU A 7 -8.28 6.14 32.94
C GLU A 7 -7.27 5.02 32.67
N GLU A 8 -7.73 3.86 32.22
CA GLU A 8 -6.82 2.77 31.84
C GLU A 8 -5.92 3.17 30.67
N LEU A 9 -6.48 3.84 29.66
CA LEU A 9 -5.69 4.34 28.53
C LEU A 9 -4.63 5.35 29.01
N LYS A 10 -5.03 6.32 29.82
CA LYS A 10 -4.10 7.31 30.39
C LYS A 10 -3.00 6.66 31.20
N ASN A 11 -3.33 5.65 32.01
CA ASN A 11 -2.33 4.92 32.77
C ASN A 11 -1.32 4.21 31.85
N ILE A 12 -1.79 3.56 30.77
CA ILE A 12 -0.90 2.93 29.78
C ILE A 12 0.03 3.96 29.13
N LEU A 13 -0.50 5.12 28.74
CA LEU A 13 0.29 6.20 28.12
C LEU A 13 1.35 6.73 29.09
N ASN A 14 0.98 7.02 30.35
CA ASN A 14 1.91 7.49 31.38
C ASN A 14 3.02 6.44 31.66
N LEU A 15 2.66 5.16 31.72
CA LEU A 15 3.66 4.10 31.92
C LEU A 15 4.59 3.97 30.72
N HIS A 16 4.08 4.22 29.51
CA HIS A 16 4.90 4.21 28.30
C HIS A 16 5.85 5.40 28.22
N GLU A 17 5.41 6.59 28.60
CA GLU A 17 6.26 7.79 28.71
C GLU A 17 7.42 7.52 29.68
N LYS A 18 7.12 6.97 30.86
CA LYS A 18 8.15 6.54 31.81
C LYS A 18 9.13 5.54 31.20
N TRP A 19 8.63 4.59 30.40
CA TRP A 19 9.49 3.62 29.72
C TRP A 19 10.40 4.27 28.68
N LEU A 20 9.93 5.28 27.96
CA LEU A 20 10.75 6.04 27.01
C LEU A 20 11.87 6.84 27.70
N CYS A 21 11.66 7.23 28.95
CA CYS A 21 12.62 7.97 29.77
C CYS A 21 13.50 7.07 30.66
N ASP A 22 13.45 5.75 30.50
CA ASP A 22 14.15 4.77 31.35
C ASP A 22 13.82 4.91 32.86
N GLU A 23 12.62 5.40 33.18
CA GLU A 23 12.18 5.58 34.57
C GLU A 23 11.71 4.25 35.20
N VAL A 24 11.95 4.11 36.51
CA VAL A 24 11.53 2.94 37.27
C VAL A 24 10.02 2.75 37.20
N GLY A 25 9.60 1.55 36.83
CA GLY A 25 8.19 1.18 36.68
C GLY A 25 7.56 1.58 35.34
N GLY A 26 8.35 2.13 34.40
CA GLY A 26 7.92 2.33 33.02
C GLY A 26 7.61 1.01 32.31
N VAL A 27 6.54 1.00 31.51
CA VAL A 27 6.14 -0.17 30.71
C VAL A 27 5.86 0.28 29.28
N ARG A 28 6.55 -0.35 28.31
CA ARG A 28 6.27 -0.16 26.88
C ARG A 28 4.79 -0.38 26.59
N ALA A 29 4.15 0.54 25.87
CA ALA A 29 2.75 0.40 25.48
C ALA A 29 2.54 -0.89 24.66
N CYS A 30 1.73 -1.79 25.21
CA CYS A 30 1.31 -3.03 24.58
C CYS A 30 -0.23 -3.10 24.62
N LEU A 31 -0.86 -2.87 23.48
CA LEU A 31 -2.31 -2.81 23.31
C LEU A 31 -2.73 -4.00 22.45
N ILE A 32 -3.30 -5.03 23.08
CA ILE A 32 -3.72 -6.27 22.42
C ILE A 32 -5.22 -6.49 22.66
N ASP A 33 -5.99 -6.74 21.60
CA ASP A 33 -7.43 -7.06 21.66
C ASP A 33 -8.27 -5.99 22.39
N VAL A 34 -7.95 -4.71 22.13
CA VAL A 34 -8.62 -3.56 22.73
C VAL A 34 -9.33 -2.66 21.73
N ASN A 35 -10.46 -2.11 22.18
CA ASN A 35 -11.25 -1.14 21.44
C ASN A 35 -10.98 0.27 21.97
N LEU A 36 -10.37 1.08 21.12
CA LEU A 36 -10.06 2.51 21.31
C LEU A 36 -10.84 3.39 20.33
N LYS A 37 -11.96 2.92 19.78
CA LYS A 37 -12.78 3.66 18.82
C LYS A 37 -13.14 5.06 19.34
N GLY A 38 -12.82 6.08 18.54
CA GLY A 38 -13.13 7.48 18.83
C GLY A 38 -12.32 8.07 19.98
N ARG A 39 -11.19 7.49 20.35
CA ARG A 39 -10.30 8.05 21.39
C ARG A 39 -9.46 9.19 20.82
N CYS A 40 -9.02 10.08 21.70
CA CYS A 40 -8.04 11.11 21.38
C CYS A 40 -6.69 10.66 21.93
N LEU A 41 -5.69 10.62 21.07
CA LEU A 41 -4.29 10.35 21.36
C LEU A 41 -3.43 11.52 20.84
N LEU A 42 -4.00 12.71 20.62
CA LEU A 42 -3.33 13.86 20.01
C LEU A 42 -1.95 14.12 20.64
N GLY A 43 -0.89 14.08 19.84
CA GLY A 43 0.47 14.39 20.26
C GLY A 43 1.15 13.37 21.17
N GLU A 44 0.52 12.22 21.45
CA GLU A 44 1.10 11.19 22.32
C GLU A 44 2.34 10.55 21.69
N ASP A 45 3.35 10.24 22.52
CA ASP A 45 4.53 9.50 22.12
C ASP A 45 4.30 7.99 22.33
N LEU A 46 4.00 7.29 21.25
CA LEU A 46 3.80 5.85 21.18
C LEU A 46 4.94 5.17 20.39
N ARG A 47 6.14 5.76 20.42
CA ARG A 47 7.30 5.18 19.73
C ARG A 47 7.61 3.80 20.24
N ASN A 48 7.95 2.93 19.30
CA ASN A 48 8.17 1.52 19.56
C ASN A 48 6.93 0.80 20.13
N ALA A 49 5.72 1.36 20.24
CA ALA A 49 4.59 0.63 20.82
C ALA A 49 4.22 -0.66 20.05
N HIS A 50 3.58 -1.62 20.72
CA HIS A 50 3.00 -2.81 20.10
C HIS A 50 1.47 -2.73 20.11
N LEU A 51 0.86 -2.65 18.94
CA LEU A 51 -0.59 -2.60 18.75
C LEU A 51 -1.02 -3.81 17.92
N GLU A 52 -1.81 -4.70 18.52
CA GLU A 52 -2.30 -5.90 17.86
C GLU A 52 -3.81 -6.07 18.07
N ASN A 53 -4.55 -6.28 16.98
CA ASN A 53 -6.01 -6.39 17.01
C ASN A 53 -6.65 -5.18 17.73
N VAL A 54 -6.22 -3.96 17.39
CA VAL A 54 -6.72 -2.73 18.03
C VAL A 54 -7.75 -2.03 17.12
N ILE A 55 -8.90 -1.64 17.67
CA ILE A 55 -9.85 -0.78 16.95
C ILE A 55 -9.57 0.68 17.32
N LEU A 56 -9.01 1.44 16.38
CA LEU A 56 -8.80 2.89 16.45
C LEU A 56 -9.69 3.68 15.49
N LYS A 57 -10.75 3.06 14.96
CA LYS A 57 -11.71 3.68 14.03
C LYS A 57 -12.21 5.04 14.56
N LYS A 58 -12.19 6.07 13.69
CA LYS A 58 -12.61 7.45 14.02
C LYS A 58 -11.85 8.10 15.19
N SER A 59 -10.66 7.61 15.53
CA SER A 59 -9.85 8.20 16.61
C SER A 59 -9.04 9.39 16.09
N ASN A 60 -8.64 10.28 17.00
CA ASN A 60 -7.72 11.36 16.71
C ASN A 60 -6.30 10.94 17.11
N LEU A 61 -5.44 10.77 16.12
CA LEU A 61 -4.01 10.47 16.24
C LEU A 61 -3.16 11.59 15.63
N ILE A 62 -3.69 12.81 15.50
CA ILE A 62 -2.93 13.94 14.96
C ILE A 62 -1.63 14.12 15.78
N ASP A 63 -0.52 14.34 15.08
CA ASP A 63 0.83 14.52 15.64
C ASP A 63 1.33 13.41 16.58
N VAL A 64 0.71 12.22 16.54
CA VAL A 64 1.18 11.07 17.32
C VAL A 64 2.51 10.57 16.79
N ASN A 65 3.41 10.21 17.69
CA ASN A 65 4.64 9.52 17.32
C ASN A 65 4.48 8.00 17.43
N LEU A 66 4.34 7.32 16.29
CA LEU A 66 4.31 5.85 16.17
C LEU A 66 5.58 5.32 15.48
N SER A 67 6.68 6.08 15.47
CA SER A 67 7.90 5.61 14.81
C SER A 67 8.41 4.32 15.47
N HIS A 68 8.90 3.39 14.64
CA HIS A 68 9.30 2.04 15.03
C HIS A 68 8.21 1.17 15.68
N ALA A 69 6.95 1.61 15.72
CA ALA A 69 5.86 0.82 16.29
C ALA A 69 5.53 -0.41 15.42
N VAL A 70 4.94 -1.42 16.05
CA VAL A 70 4.40 -2.60 15.37
C VAL A 70 2.88 -2.53 15.43
N LEU A 71 2.23 -2.47 14.27
CA LEU A 71 0.78 -2.41 14.11
C LEU A 71 0.32 -3.64 13.31
N ILE A 72 -0.38 -4.56 13.99
CA ILE A 72 -0.87 -5.82 13.42
C ILE A 72 -2.39 -5.83 13.52
N ASN A 73 -3.08 -5.96 12.39
CA ASN A 73 -4.55 -6.03 12.32
C ASN A 73 -5.24 -4.85 13.05
N VAL A 74 -4.73 -3.64 12.85
CA VAL A 74 -5.26 -2.42 13.46
C VAL A 74 -6.30 -1.77 12.53
N ASP A 75 -7.49 -1.47 13.05
CA ASP A 75 -8.53 -0.73 12.32
C ASP A 75 -8.44 0.77 12.60
N LEU A 76 -7.82 1.52 11.69
CA LEU A 76 -7.70 2.98 11.68
C LEU A 76 -8.71 3.64 10.71
N GLN A 77 -9.79 2.94 10.35
CA GLN A 77 -10.76 3.47 9.39
C GLN A 77 -11.31 4.83 9.85
N ALA A 78 -11.29 5.82 8.96
CA ALA A 78 -11.75 7.18 9.21
C ALA A 78 -11.11 7.87 10.43
N ALA A 79 -9.91 7.44 10.85
CA ALA A 79 -9.13 8.14 11.87
C ALA A 79 -8.41 9.37 11.28
N SER A 80 -8.08 10.33 12.15
CA SER A 80 -7.24 11.48 11.79
C SER A 80 -5.80 11.17 12.20
N LEU A 81 -4.90 11.05 11.22
CA LEU A 81 -3.47 10.82 11.40
C LEU A 81 -2.64 11.99 10.87
N ALA A 82 -3.23 13.19 10.71
CA ALA A 82 -2.48 14.31 10.16
C ALA A 82 -1.21 14.57 11.01
N GLY A 83 -0.04 14.71 10.36
CA GLY A 83 1.24 14.89 11.05
C GLY A 83 1.77 13.68 11.85
N THR A 84 1.08 12.53 11.83
CA THR A 84 1.55 11.33 12.56
C THR A 84 2.91 10.88 12.03
N ASN A 85 3.83 10.53 12.93
CA ASN A 85 5.08 9.91 12.56
C ASN A 85 4.96 8.38 12.59
N LEU A 86 4.92 7.74 11.42
CA LEU A 86 4.95 6.28 11.22
C LEU A 86 6.30 5.79 10.66
N SER A 87 7.36 6.60 10.75
CA SER A 87 8.65 6.21 10.19
C SER A 87 9.17 4.92 10.81
N PHE A 88 9.69 4.03 9.97
CA PHE A 88 10.18 2.70 10.35
C PHE A 88 9.16 1.79 11.07
N ALA A 89 7.87 2.16 11.08
CA ALA A 89 6.83 1.33 11.66
C ALA A 89 6.55 0.10 10.78
N LYS A 90 6.11 -0.99 11.41
CA LYS A 90 5.65 -2.20 10.71
C LYS A 90 4.14 -2.25 10.73
N LEU A 91 3.50 -2.02 9.58
CA LEU A 91 2.05 -2.06 9.42
C LEU A 91 1.68 -3.34 8.65
N TYR A 92 1.08 -4.29 9.37
CA TYR A 92 0.57 -5.53 8.79
C TYR A 92 -0.95 -5.61 8.94
N LYS A 93 -1.68 -5.77 7.83
CA LYS A 93 -3.16 -5.84 7.80
C LYS A 93 -3.83 -4.63 8.44
N VAL A 94 -3.26 -3.45 8.28
CA VAL A 94 -3.80 -2.20 8.85
C VAL A 94 -4.85 -1.61 7.90
N ASN A 95 -5.99 -1.21 8.45
CA ASN A 95 -7.07 -0.60 7.68
C ASN A 95 -7.07 0.93 7.88
N LEU A 96 -6.58 1.67 6.89
CA LEU A 96 -6.56 3.14 6.83
C LEU A 96 -7.63 3.70 5.88
N LYS A 97 -8.68 2.93 5.56
CA LYS A 97 -9.73 3.40 4.65
C LYS A 97 -10.37 4.68 5.19
N TYR A 98 -10.57 5.67 4.33
CA TYR A 98 -11.16 6.97 4.70
C TYR A 98 -10.37 7.78 5.74
N ALA A 99 -9.15 7.35 6.12
CA ALA A 99 -8.35 8.08 7.09
C ALA A 99 -7.78 9.36 6.48
N ASP A 100 -7.58 10.37 7.33
CA ASP A 100 -6.81 11.56 6.96
C ASP A 100 -5.35 11.32 7.32
N ILE A 101 -4.49 11.15 6.31
CA ILE A 101 -3.05 10.86 6.47
C ILE A 101 -2.19 11.99 5.90
N ARG A 102 -2.73 13.21 5.76
CA ARG A 102 -1.97 14.38 5.31
C ARG A 102 -0.76 14.61 6.24
N ASP A 103 0.38 14.96 5.66
CA ASP A 103 1.61 15.21 6.41
C ASP A 103 2.11 14.00 7.26
N THR A 104 1.53 12.80 7.09
CA THR A 104 1.98 11.59 7.79
C THR A 104 3.33 11.15 7.22
N ASN A 105 4.27 10.83 8.11
CA ASN A 105 5.59 10.34 7.71
C ASN A 105 5.61 8.80 7.67
N PHE A 106 5.63 8.20 6.47
CA PHE A 106 5.83 6.75 6.28
C PHE A 106 7.27 6.36 5.92
N CYS A 107 8.27 7.23 6.12
CA CYS A 107 9.66 6.96 5.73
C CYS A 107 10.19 5.66 6.37
N GLY A 108 10.60 4.69 5.55
CA GLY A 108 11.09 3.39 6.01
C GLY A 108 10.01 2.49 6.63
N ALA A 109 8.74 2.88 6.61
CA ALA A 109 7.65 2.04 7.08
C ALA A 109 7.42 0.85 6.14
N VAL A 110 7.08 -0.29 6.73
CA VAL A 110 6.69 -1.49 5.96
C VAL A 110 5.16 -1.53 5.93
N LEU A 111 4.58 -1.48 4.73
CA LEU A 111 3.14 -1.55 4.51
C LEU A 111 2.77 -2.87 3.82
N GLU A 112 2.41 -3.88 4.61
CA GLU A 112 1.96 -5.18 4.12
C GLU A 112 0.47 -5.37 4.42
N ASP A 113 -0.32 -5.71 3.39
CA ASP A 113 -1.78 -5.82 3.47
C ASP A 113 -2.49 -4.57 4.04
N VAL A 114 -1.89 -3.38 3.85
CA VAL A 114 -2.45 -2.12 4.32
C VAL A 114 -3.48 -1.59 3.30
N SER A 115 -4.65 -1.17 3.79
CA SER A 115 -5.67 -0.56 2.94
C SER A 115 -5.72 0.96 3.10
N LEU A 116 -5.28 1.69 2.07
CA LEU A 116 -5.32 3.15 1.99
C LEU A 116 -6.51 3.67 1.16
N ARG A 117 -7.51 2.84 0.85
CA ARG A 117 -8.59 3.23 -0.08
C ARG A 117 -9.34 4.46 0.45
N LYS A 118 -9.49 5.46 -0.42
CA LYS A 118 -10.18 6.72 -0.10
C LYS A 118 -9.57 7.49 1.09
N SER A 119 -8.32 7.23 1.47
CA SER A 119 -7.63 8.09 2.45
C SER A 119 -7.29 9.44 1.81
N THR A 120 -7.33 10.50 2.59
CA THR A 120 -6.89 11.84 2.17
C THR A 120 -5.39 11.98 2.43
N TYR A 121 -4.62 12.42 1.44
CA TYR A 121 -3.17 12.65 1.52
C TYR A 121 -2.80 13.93 0.75
N ASN A 122 -1.59 14.42 0.95
CA ASN A 122 -1.02 15.59 0.28
C ASN A 122 0.46 15.36 -0.08
N GLU A 123 1.09 16.36 -0.71
CA GLU A 123 2.50 16.35 -1.13
C GLU A 123 3.49 16.12 0.01
N ASN A 124 3.13 16.46 1.25
CA ASN A 124 3.95 16.25 2.43
C ASN A 124 3.81 14.84 3.03
N THR A 125 2.89 14.02 2.52
CA THR A 125 2.72 12.64 2.96
C THR A 125 3.90 11.81 2.48
N ALA A 126 4.95 11.72 3.29
CA ALA A 126 6.24 11.17 2.89
C ALA A 126 6.13 9.68 2.56
N PHE A 127 6.92 9.24 1.56
CA PHE A 127 7.10 7.83 1.15
C PHE A 127 5.96 7.19 0.34
N LEU A 128 4.95 7.97 -0.09
CA LEU A 128 3.90 7.50 -0.99
C LEU A 128 4.09 7.96 -2.44
N LEU A 129 5.31 8.20 -2.92
CA LEU A 129 5.53 8.63 -4.31
C LEU A 129 5.09 7.56 -5.32
N LEU A 130 4.75 8.00 -6.54
CA LEU A 130 4.48 7.12 -7.65
C LEU A 130 5.72 6.27 -7.95
N GLN A 131 5.55 4.96 -8.05
CA GLN A 131 6.64 3.99 -8.23
C GLN A 131 7.01 3.79 -9.71
N CYS A 132 6.28 4.43 -10.62
CA CYS A 132 6.56 4.46 -12.05
C CYS A 132 6.82 5.92 -12.50
N PRO A 133 7.56 6.12 -13.60
CA PRO A 133 7.79 7.46 -14.16
C PRO A 133 6.47 8.21 -14.40
N GLU A 134 6.43 9.48 -14.01
CA GLU A 134 5.27 10.37 -14.23
C GLU A 134 5.17 10.81 -15.69
N GLU A 135 6.32 11.03 -16.33
CA GLU A 135 6.43 11.53 -17.70
C GLU A 135 7.12 10.54 -18.64
N GLY A 136 6.99 10.78 -19.95
CA GLY A 136 7.64 10.00 -20.99
C GLY A 136 7.16 8.56 -21.12
N SER A 137 7.59 7.86 -22.16
CA SER A 137 7.29 6.43 -22.31
C SER A 137 8.37 5.56 -21.64
N PHE A 138 7.97 4.40 -21.12
CA PHE A 138 8.91 3.47 -20.48
C PHE A 138 8.44 2.02 -20.60
N ILE A 139 9.31 1.08 -20.24
CA ILE A 139 9.03 -0.35 -20.35
C ILE A 139 8.37 -0.87 -19.07
N GLY A 140 7.30 -1.65 -19.25
CA GLY A 140 6.70 -2.47 -18.21
C GLY A 140 6.58 -3.92 -18.66
N TYR A 141 6.41 -4.84 -17.72
CA TYR A 141 6.28 -6.27 -17.95
C TYR A 141 5.05 -6.82 -17.26
N LYS A 142 4.34 -7.74 -17.91
CA LYS A 142 3.18 -8.39 -17.31
C LYS A 142 3.20 -9.89 -17.56
N LYS A 143 2.84 -10.66 -16.53
CA LYS A 143 2.59 -12.09 -16.68
C LYS A 143 1.23 -12.33 -17.34
N VAL A 144 1.23 -13.12 -18.40
CA VAL A 144 0.09 -13.39 -19.29
C VAL A 144 -0.06 -14.90 -19.52
N ILE A 145 -1.20 -15.30 -20.08
CA ILE A 145 -1.43 -16.65 -20.56
C ILE A 145 -1.12 -16.73 -22.05
N VAL A 146 -0.25 -17.66 -22.42
CA VAL A 146 0.13 -17.98 -23.80
C VAL A 146 -0.37 -19.39 -24.16
N ASN A 147 0.04 -19.88 -25.33
CA ASN A 147 -0.38 -21.14 -25.94
C ASN A 147 -0.65 -22.29 -24.93
N ARG A 148 -1.80 -22.95 -25.07
CA ARG A 148 -2.27 -24.07 -24.22
C ARG A 148 -2.34 -23.74 -22.72
N GLY A 149 -2.56 -22.48 -22.36
CA GLY A 149 -2.73 -22.09 -20.95
C GLY A 149 -1.42 -21.92 -20.17
N ARG A 150 -0.27 -21.94 -20.85
CA ARG A 150 1.04 -21.73 -20.21
C ARG A 150 1.22 -20.27 -19.82
N GLU A 151 2.09 -20.01 -18.85
CA GLU A 151 2.46 -18.64 -18.49
C GLU A 151 3.51 -18.09 -19.45
N GLY A 152 3.42 -16.79 -19.75
CA GLY A 152 4.40 -16.03 -20.51
C GLY A 152 4.53 -14.61 -19.97
N ILE A 153 5.45 -13.85 -20.56
CA ILE A 153 5.67 -12.45 -20.23
C ILE A 153 5.44 -11.61 -21.48
N VAL A 154 4.57 -10.60 -21.36
CA VAL A 154 4.46 -9.52 -22.32
C VAL A 154 5.34 -8.35 -21.90
N LYS A 155 6.14 -7.83 -22.84
CA LYS A 155 6.87 -6.58 -22.72
C LYS A 155 6.02 -5.46 -23.32
N LEU A 156 5.78 -4.43 -22.53
CA LEU A 156 4.91 -3.32 -22.84
C LEU A 156 5.72 -2.02 -22.88
N GLN A 157 5.42 -1.16 -23.83
CA GLN A 157 5.76 0.26 -23.75
C GLN A 157 4.56 1.00 -23.19
N ILE A 158 4.67 1.46 -21.94
CA ILE A 158 3.67 2.33 -21.34
C ILE A 158 3.78 3.68 -22.04
N THR A 159 2.72 4.11 -22.71
CA THR A 159 2.76 5.32 -23.55
C THR A 159 2.76 6.58 -22.70
N GLU A 160 3.35 7.66 -23.21
CA GLU A 160 3.47 8.94 -22.49
C GLU A 160 2.12 9.50 -22.02
N ASP A 161 1.07 9.26 -22.80
CA ASP A 161 -0.29 9.73 -22.56
C ASP A 161 -1.18 8.73 -21.79
N ALA A 162 -0.61 7.61 -21.34
CA ALA A 162 -1.33 6.67 -20.50
C ALA A 162 -1.56 7.28 -19.11
N LYS A 163 -2.77 7.14 -18.57
CA LYS A 163 -3.00 7.30 -17.12
C LYS A 163 -2.22 6.21 -16.39
N ARG A 164 -1.64 6.54 -15.24
CA ARG A 164 -0.75 5.64 -14.48
C ARG A 164 -1.08 5.68 -13.01
N SER A 165 -0.91 4.56 -12.34
CA SER A 165 -0.99 4.51 -10.89
C SER A 165 -0.12 3.40 -10.32
N SER A 166 0.36 3.61 -9.09
CA SER A 166 0.94 2.57 -8.26
C SER A 166 0.44 2.78 -6.83
N ALA A 167 0.18 1.69 -6.13
CA ALA A 167 -0.10 1.75 -4.70
C ALA A 167 1.22 1.98 -3.94
N THR A 168 1.52 1.12 -2.96
CA THR A 168 2.76 1.13 -2.18
C THR A 168 3.85 0.23 -2.75
N SER A 169 3.53 -0.59 -3.76
CA SER A 169 4.46 -1.55 -4.37
C SER A 169 4.86 -1.14 -5.79
N ARG A 170 5.85 -1.84 -6.35
CA ARG A 170 6.29 -1.70 -7.74
C ARG A 170 5.40 -2.45 -8.75
N LYS A 171 4.25 -2.95 -8.29
CA LYS A 171 3.14 -3.34 -9.16
C LYS A 171 2.35 -2.09 -9.48
N CYS A 172 2.28 -1.76 -10.76
CA CYS A 172 1.67 -0.54 -11.27
C CYS A 172 0.50 -0.89 -12.20
N ARG A 173 -0.31 0.11 -12.54
CA ARG A 173 -1.39 0.04 -13.53
C ARG A 173 -1.24 1.18 -14.53
N CYS A 174 -1.61 0.92 -15.78
CA CYS A 174 -1.79 1.97 -16.78
C CYS A 174 -3.09 1.81 -17.55
N SER A 175 -3.57 2.89 -18.16
CA SER A 175 -4.71 2.83 -19.08
C SER A 175 -4.31 2.34 -20.46
N LYS A 176 -3.07 2.55 -20.90
CA LYS A 176 -2.65 2.28 -22.28
C LYS A 176 -1.21 1.81 -22.39
N ALA A 177 -0.95 0.85 -23.29
CA ALA A 177 0.40 0.38 -23.58
C ALA A 177 0.51 -0.24 -24.97
N LYS A 178 1.67 -0.09 -25.62
CA LYS A 178 2.02 -0.81 -26.84
C LYS A 178 2.67 -2.14 -26.51
N VAL A 179 2.24 -3.22 -27.17
CA VAL A 179 2.79 -4.56 -27.02
C VAL A 179 4.04 -4.69 -27.88
N LEU A 180 5.21 -4.85 -27.25
CA LEU A 180 6.48 -4.93 -27.96
C LEU A 180 6.89 -6.37 -28.29
N SER A 181 6.72 -7.28 -27.33
CA SER A 181 7.06 -8.69 -27.51
C SER A 181 6.32 -9.55 -26.49
N ILE A 182 6.10 -10.82 -26.81
CA ILE A 182 5.52 -11.81 -25.91
C ILE A 182 6.42 -13.03 -25.93
N THR A 183 6.81 -13.52 -24.75
CA THR A 183 7.74 -14.64 -24.61
C THR A 183 7.25 -15.65 -23.58
N SER A 184 7.78 -16.88 -23.63
CA SER A 184 7.68 -17.84 -22.52
C SER A 184 8.36 -17.28 -21.26
N ILE A 185 8.06 -17.86 -20.09
CA ILE A 185 8.69 -17.44 -18.81
C ILE A 185 10.22 -17.45 -18.89
N ASP A 186 10.81 -18.44 -19.55
CA ASP A 186 12.27 -18.54 -19.75
C ASP A 186 12.81 -17.67 -20.90
N GLY A 187 11.93 -16.98 -21.64
CA GLY A 187 12.30 -16.08 -22.74
C GLY A 187 12.68 -16.77 -24.05
N LYS A 188 12.60 -18.10 -24.13
CA LYS A 188 13.12 -18.87 -25.27
C LYS A 188 12.14 -19.00 -26.45
N ILE A 189 10.85 -18.86 -26.19
CA ILE A 189 9.80 -19.01 -27.20
C ILE A 189 9.08 -17.68 -27.33
N GLU A 190 8.95 -17.19 -28.56
CA GLU A 190 8.17 -16.01 -28.89
C GLU A 190 6.74 -16.37 -29.28
N TYR A 191 5.81 -15.46 -29.03
CA TYR A 191 4.40 -15.60 -29.38
C TYR A 191 3.87 -14.33 -30.03
N ASP A 192 2.94 -14.47 -30.97
CA ASP A 192 2.28 -13.31 -31.60
C ASP A 192 1.18 -12.71 -30.71
N TYR A 193 0.58 -13.53 -29.84
CA TYR A 193 -0.53 -13.14 -28.98
C TYR A 193 -0.52 -13.81 -27.60
N ALA A 194 -1.18 -13.16 -26.64
CA ALA A 194 -1.41 -13.66 -25.29
C ALA A 194 -2.73 -13.12 -24.72
N TYR A 195 -3.15 -13.67 -23.58
CA TYR A 195 -4.36 -13.29 -22.87
C TYR A 195 -4.03 -12.80 -21.46
N SER A 196 -4.82 -11.88 -20.93
CA SER A 196 -4.74 -11.54 -19.51
C SER A 196 -5.11 -12.74 -18.64
N ARG A 197 -4.41 -12.88 -17.50
CA ARG A 197 -4.69 -13.93 -16.50
C ARG A 197 -6.06 -13.76 -15.84
N TYR A 198 -6.52 -12.51 -15.72
CA TYR A 198 -7.74 -12.17 -14.99
C TYR A 198 -8.97 -12.06 -15.90
N ASP A 199 -8.79 -11.54 -17.12
CA ASP A 199 -9.86 -11.40 -18.11
C ASP A 199 -9.37 -11.96 -19.46
N ARG A 200 -9.88 -13.14 -19.83
CA ARG A 200 -9.46 -13.80 -21.07
C ARG A 200 -9.96 -13.12 -22.34
N SER A 201 -10.91 -12.18 -22.24
CA SER A 201 -11.33 -11.36 -23.38
C SER A 201 -10.31 -10.27 -23.72
N PHE A 202 -9.48 -9.88 -22.74
CA PHE A 202 -8.41 -8.91 -22.93
C PHE A 202 -7.17 -9.59 -23.52
N THR A 203 -6.86 -9.27 -24.77
CA THR A 203 -5.77 -9.85 -25.54
C THR A 203 -4.61 -8.88 -25.71
N TYR A 204 -3.40 -9.43 -25.82
CA TYR A 204 -2.19 -8.73 -26.19
C TYR A 204 -1.72 -9.30 -27.52
N LYS A 205 -1.45 -8.44 -28.51
CA LYS A 205 -0.91 -8.85 -29.80
C LYS A 205 0.27 -7.97 -30.16
N VAL A 206 1.38 -8.59 -30.57
CA VAL A 206 2.64 -7.89 -30.85
C VAL A 206 2.43 -6.80 -31.89
N GLY A 207 2.92 -5.59 -31.60
CA GLY A 207 2.80 -4.40 -32.43
C GLY A 207 1.57 -3.54 -32.16
N GLU A 208 0.53 -4.08 -31.52
CA GLU A 208 -0.72 -3.37 -31.23
C GLU A 208 -0.66 -2.55 -29.94
N THR A 209 -1.49 -1.52 -29.86
CA THR A 209 -1.73 -0.75 -28.63
C THR A 209 -2.99 -1.27 -27.97
N VAL A 210 -2.87 -1.62 -26.69
CA VAL A 210 -4.00 -2.03 -25.85
C VAL A 210 -4.40 -0.89 -24.92
N GLU A 211 -5.70 -0.72 -24.71
CA GLU A 211 -6.27 0.36 -23.92
C GLU A 211 -7.40 -0.13 -23.01
N VAL A 212 -7.49 0.47 -21.83
CA VAL A 212 -8.54 0.24 -20.83
C VAL A 212 -9.26 1.56 -20.58
N THR A 213 -10.53 1.61 -20.96
CA THR A 213 -11.34 2.84 -20.97
C THR A 213 -11.91 3.21 -19.60
N ASP A 214 -12.08 2.22 -18.70
CA ASP A 214 -12.63 2.39 -17.36
C ASP A 214 -11.55 2.41 -16.26
N PHE A 215 -10.37 2.96 -16.57
CA PHE A 215 -9.23 3.01 -15.65
C PHE A 215 -9.58 3.70 -14.33
N ASN A 216 -9.34 3.00 -13.21
CA ASN A 216 -9.57 3.55 -11.88
C ASN A 216 -8.37 4.36 -11.38
N GLU A 217 -8.54 5.67 -11.22
CA GLU A 217 -7.51 6.60 -10.77
C GLU A 217 -7.20 6.52 -9.27
N ASP A 218 -8.04 5.86 -8.46
CA ASP A 218 -7.71 5.56 -7.06
C ASP A 218 -6.52 4.60 -7.02
N ARG A 219 -5.33 5.17 -6.86
CA ARG A 219 -4.07 4.42 -6.79
C ARG A 219 -4.02 3.42 -5.64
N TRP A 220 -4.83 3.60 -4.59
CA TRP A 220 -4.91 2.68 -3.44
C TRP A 220 -5.85 1.50 -3.70
N TYR A 221 -6.63 1.55 -4.77
CA TYR A 221 -7.35 0.40 -5.27
C TYR A 221 -6.47 -0.40 -6.24
N ASP A 222 -5.44 -1.04 -5.70
CA ASP A 222 -4.39 -1.74 -6.47
C ASP A 222 -4.94 -2.85 -7.39
N CYS A 223 -5.95 -3.61 -6.93
CA CYS A 223 -6.64 -4.65 -7.72
C CYS A 223 -7.90 -4.10 -8.40
N SER A 224 -7.79 -2.98 -9.12
CA SER A 224 -8.89 -2.40 -9.92
C SER A 224 -8.57 -2.39 -11.41
N THR A 225 -9.50 -1.86 -12.21
CA THR A 225 -9.44 -1.79 -13.67
C THR A 225 -8.18 -1.05 -14.16
N GLY A 226 -7.54 -1.63 -15.17
CA GLY A 226 -6.27 -1.15 -15.74
C GLY A 226 -5.36 -2.29 -16.16
N ILE A 227 -4.35 -1.98 -16.96
CA ILE A 227 -3.32 -2.94 -17.34
C ILE A 227 -2.30 -3.01 -16.21
N HIS A 228 -2.38 -4.03 -15.34
CA HIS A 228 -1.32 -4.25 -14.35
C HIS A 228 -0.01 -4.63 -15.01
N PHE A 229 1.09 -4.04 -14.56
CA PHE A 229 2.46 -4.35 -14.98
C PHE A 229 3.44 -4.18 -13.82
N PHE A 230 4.66 -4.69 -14.03
CA PHE A 230 5.82 -4.54 -13.16
C PHE A 230 6.92 -3.78 -13.91
N ILE A 231 7.79 -3.11 -13.17
CA ILE A 231 8.86 -2.29 -13.76
C ILE A 231 9.93 -3.18 -14.40
N THR A 232 10.21 -4.34 -13.79
CA THR A 232 11.19 -5.30 -14.30
C THR A 232 10.55 -6.61 -14.73
N ARG A 233 11.25 -7.32 -15.62
CA ARG A 233 10.84 -8.66 -16.07
C ARG A 233 10.80 -9.65 -14.91
N ASP A 234 11.81 -9.61 -14.04
CA ASP A 234 11.94 -10.58 -12.95
C ASP A 234 10.82 -10.44 -11.92
N GLU A 235 10.43 -9.21 -11.58
CA GLU A 235 9.24 -8.95 -10.75
C GLU A 235 7.99 -9.59 -11.36
N ALA A 236 7.79 -9.43 -12.68
CA ALA A 236 6.65 -10.05 -13.38
C ALA A 236 6.71 -11.57 -13.39
N VAL A 237 7.89 -12.17 -13.52
CA VAL A 237 8.10 -13.64 -13.49
C VAL A 237 7.80 -14.22 -12.11
N GLN A 238 8.29 -13.57 -11.05
CA GLN A 238 8.13 -14.03 -9.66
C GLN A 238 6.72 -13.82 -9.11
N TYR A 239 5.94 -12.92 -9.71
CA TYR A 239 4.57 -12.65 -9.30
C TYR A 239 3.68 -13.89 -9.43
N ARG A 240 2.99 -14.25 -8.34
CA ARG A 240 2.12 -15.43 -8.25
C ARG A 240 0.68 -15.07 -8.63
#